data_AF-A0A2A4UIL4-F1
#
_entry.id   AF-A0A2A4UIL4-F1
#
_cell.length_a   1.000
_cell.length_b   1.000
_cell.length_c   1.000
_cell.angle_alpha   90.00
_cell.angle_beta   90.00
_cell.angle_gamma   90.00
#
_symmetry.space_group_name_H-M   'P 1'
#
loop_
_entity.id
_entity.type
_entity.pdbx_description
1 polymer ?
#
loop_
_entity_poly.entity_id
_entity_poly.type
_entity_poly.pdbx_seq_one_letter_code
_entity_poly.pdbx_strand_id
1 'polypeptide(L)' 'MCADFNFVKYIQKKSDALPVELGKSLIKHLSTLRKDNFNPAKIGSDKKLMRNEIIRGDKLSWVTDDSDAGKEWNH' A
#
# COMPACT_ATOMS: atom_id res chain seq x y z
N MET A 1 5.94 -5.11 1.21
CA MET A 1 5.48 -3.88 1.93
C MET A 1 3.97 -3.70 1.70
N CYS A 2 3.21 -3.11 2.63
CA CYS A 2 1.77 -2.88 2.44
C CYS A 2 1.50 -1.48 1.86
N ALA A 3 0.52 -1.36 0.97
CA ALA A 3 0.13 -0.10 0.37
C ALA A 3 -1.29 0.30 0.79
N ASP A 4 -1.40 1.54 1.28
CA ASP A 4 -2.65 2.30 1.37
C ASP A 4 -2.67 3.30 0.20
N PHE A 5 -3.83 3.47 -0.44
CA PHE A 5 -4.06 4.52 -1.44
C PHE A 5 -3.67 5.91 -0.94
N ASN A 6 -3.90 6.22 0.34
CA ASN A 6 -3.54 7.52 0.90
C ASN A 6 -2.02 7.66 1.08
N PHE A 7 -1.34 6.57 1.40
CA PHE A 7 0.11 6.55 1.60
C PHE A 7 0.86 6.80 0.28
N VAL A 8 0.48 6.13 -0.81
CA VAL A 8 1.17 6.31 -2.10
C VAL A 8 0.91 7.71 -2.68
N LYS A 9 -0.30 8.26 -2.52
CA LYS A 9 -0.59 9.65 -2.88
C LYS A 9 0.23 10.66 -2.05
N TYR A 10 0.42 10.39 -0.76
CA TYR A 10 1.25 11.22 0.11
C TYR A 10 2.72 11.20 -0.32
N ILE A 11 3.25 10.01 -0.65
CA ILE A 11 4.63 9.86 -1.11
C ILE A 11 4.87 10.56 -2.44
N GLN A 12 3.95 10.45 -3.43
CA GLN A 12 4.12 11.17 -4.69
C GLN A 12 4.20 12.69 -4.50
N LYS A 13 3.51 13.23 -3.49
CA LYS A 13 3.51 14.66 -3.18
C LYS A 13 4.80 15.13 -2.50
N LYS A 14 5.59 14.22 -1.92
CA LYS A 14 6.86 14.53 -1.27
C LYS A 14 8.00 14.11 -2.20
N SER A 15 8.41 15.05 -3.05
CA SER A 15 9.08 14.88 -4.35
C SER A 15 10.36 14.03 -4.43
N ASP A 16 10.96 13.58 -3.32
CA ASP A 16 12.23 12.83 -3.34
C ASP A 16 12.16 11.48 -2.62
N ALA A 17 10.98 11.09 -2.13
CA ALA A 17 10.83 9.81 -1.44
C ALA A 17 10.81 8.62 -2.41
N LEU A 18 10.49 8.85 -3.68
CA LEU A 18 10.50 7.85 -4.77
C LEU A 18 10.83 8.48 -6.11
N PRO A 19 11.46 7.71 -7.04
CA PRO A 19 11.50 8.08 -8.45
C PRO A 19 10.09 8.35 -8.97
N VAL A 20 9.93 9.46 -9.71
CA VAL A 20 8.63 9.93 -10.22
C VAL A 20 7.89 8.85 -11.01
N GLU A 21 8.61 8.11 -11.85
CA GLU A 21 8.03 7.06 -12.69
C GLU A 21 7.56 5.86 -11.86
N LEU A 22 8.31 5.47 -10.83
CA LEU A 22 7.90 4.44 -9.88
C LEU A 22 6.63 4.86 -9.13
N GLY A 23 6.59 6.10 -8.64
CA GLY A 23 5.40 6.65 -7.98
C GLY A 23 4.15 6.63 -8.88
N LYS A 24 4.28 7.00 -10.15
CA LYS A 24 3.19 6.91 -11.14
C LYS A 24 2.77 5.47 -11.39
N SER A 25 3.73 4.56 -11.56
CA SER A 25 3.50 3.13 -11.79
C SER A 25 2.71 2.50 -10.64
N LEU A 26 3.10 2.79 -9.40
CA LEU A 26 2.41 2.32 -8.19
C LEU A 26 0.99 2.88 -8.09
N ILE A 27 0.77 4.16 -8.36
CA ILE A 27 -0.57 4.75 -8.33
C ILE A 27 -1.47 4.09 -9.37
N LYS A 28 -0.95 3.89 -10.59
CA LYS A 28 -1.67 3.20 -11.66
C LYS A 28 -2.01 1.77 -11.24
N HIS A 29 -1.04 1.01 -10.72
CA HIS A 29 -1.27 -0.35 -10.24
C HIS A 29 -2.34 -0.38 -9.13
N LEU A 30 -2.22 0.47 -8.11
CA LEU A 30 -3.21 0.57 -7.04
C LEU A 30 -4.61 0.87 -7.58
N SER A 31 -4.75 1.77 -8.56
CA SER A 31 -6.04 2.08 -9.19
C SER A 31 -6.69 0.90 -9.91
N THR A 32 -5.91 -0.11 -10.31
CA THR A 32 -6.41 -1.34 -10.96
C THR A 32 -6.77 -2.44 -9.98
N LEU A 33 -6.32 -2.36 -8.72
CA LEU A 33 -6.68 -3.34 -7.71
C LEU A 33 -8.16 -3.21 -7.36
N ARG A 34 -8.86 -4.34 -7.35
CA ARG A 34 -10.25 -4.38 -6.87
C ARG A 34 -10.28 -3.99 -5.39
N LYS A 35 -11.33 -3.29 -4.97
CA LYS A 35 -11.53 -2.89 -3.57
C LYS A 35 -11.51 -4.09 -2.61
N ASP A 36 -11.86 -5.27 -3.10
CA ASP A 36 -11.87 -6.53 -2.34
C ASP A 36 -10.45 -7.05 -2.04
N ASN A 37 -9.43 -6.56 -2.74
CA ASN A 37 -8.03 -6.90 -2.48
C ASN A 37 -7.47 -6.14 -1.26
N PHE A 38 -8.25 -5.20 -0.69
CA PHE A 38 -7.88 -4.43 0.49
C PHE A 38 -8.55 -4.99 1.74
N ASN A 39 -7.73 -5.47 2.66
CA ASN A 39 -8.17 -6.03 3.93
C ASN A 39 -8.13 -4.97 5.04
N PRO A 40 -9.08 -4.96 5.98
CA PRO A 40 -9.01 -4.08 7.15
C PRO A 40 -7.67 -4.26 7.87
N ALA A 41 -7.00 -3.14 8.11
CA ALA A 41 -5.71 -3.19 8.76
C ALA A 41 -5.86 -3.65 10.23
N LYS A 42 -4.92 -4.49 10.67
CA LYS A 42 -4.85 -5.00 12.03
C LYS A 42 -3.70 -4.33 12.79
N ILE A 43 -3.78 -4.36 14.11
CA ILE A 43 -2.78 -3.82 15.04
C ILE A 43 -2.31 -4.97 15.92
N GLY A 44 -1.02 -5.02 16.22
CA GLY A 44 -0.41 -6.02 17.08
C GLY A 44 0.80 -6.67 16.43
N SER A 45 1.49 -7.51 17.19
CA SER A 45 2.56 -8.37 16.71
C SER A 45 2.01 -9.74 16.28
N ASP A 46 2.84 -10.57 15.64
CA ASP A 46 2.46 -11.87 15.06
C ASP A 46 1.63 -12.76 15.99
N LYS A 47 1.82 -12.66 17.31
CA LYS A 47 1.11 -13.48 18.31
C LYS A 47 -0.26 -12.92 18.71
N LYS A 48 -0.61 -11.68 18.35
CA LYS A 48 -1.87 -11.03 18.77
C LYS A 48 -2.30 -9.89 17.84
N LEU A 49 -2.68 -10.23 16.61
CA LEU A 49 -3.29 -9.27 15.69
C LEU A 49 -4.76 -9.02 16.05
N MET A 50 -5.14 -7.77 16.24
CA MET A 50 -6.51 -7.34 16.52
C MET A 50 -6.95 -6.19 15.62
N ARG A 51 -8.23 -6.12 15.30
CA ARG A 51 -8.83 -4.97 14.62
C ARG A 51 -9.23 -3.94 15.67
N ASN A 52 -8.84 -2.68 15.48
CA ASN A 52 -9.24 -1.57 16.34
C ASN A 52 -9.48 -0.33 15.48
N GLU A 53 -10.75 -0.04 15.23
CA GLU A 53 -11.19 1.08 14.37
C GLU A 53 -10.91 2.46 14.99
N ILE A 54 -10.71 2.54 16.31
CA ILE A 54 -10.35 3.78 17.01
C ILE A 54 -8.89 4.15 16.70
N ILE A 55 -8.01 3.16 16.59
CA ILE A 55 -6.58 3.39 16.31
C ILE A 55 -6.34 3.47 14.79
N ARG A 56 -6.99 2.62 13.99
CA ARG A 56 -6.89 2.68 12.52
C ARG A 56 -8.11 2.10 11.82
N GLY A 57 -8.66 2.85 10.87
CA GLY A 57 -9.83 2.47 10.07
C GLY A 57 -9.51 2.18 8.59
N ASP A 58 -8.24 2.25 8.20
CA ASP A 58 -7.80 2.04 6.83
C ASP A 58 -7.85 0.56 6.41
N LYS A 59 -7.83 0.34 5.10
CA LYS A 59 -7.67 -0.98 4.50
C LYS A 59 -6.36 -1.01 3.73
N LEU A 60 -5.66 -2.15 3.81
CA LEU A 60 -4.37 -2.35 3.20
C LEU A 60 -4.40 -3.53 2.23
N SER A 61 -3.60 -3.42 1.17
CA SER A 61 -3.23 -4.56 0.35
C SER A 61 -1.72 -4.74 0.39
N TRP A 62 -1.26 -5.99 0.29
CA TRP A 62 0.17 -6.26 0.15
C TRP A 62 0.56 -6.08 -1.30
N VAL A 63 1.63 -5.32 -1.55
CA VAL A 63 2.24 -5.25 -2.88
C VAL A 63 3.08 -6.52 -3.06
N THR A 64 2.74 -7.32 -4.06
CA THR A 64 3.44 -8.54 -4.46
C THR A 64 4.18 -8.33 -5.78
N ASP A 65 5.08 -9.24 -6.15
CA ASP A 65 5.84 -9.20 -7.42
C ASP A 65 5.00 -9.58 -8.66
N ASP A 66 3.69 -9.75 -8.50
CA ASP A 66 2.77 -10.16 -9.57
C ASP A 66 2.48 -9.03 -10.57
N SER A 67 3.00 -7.83 -10.31
CA SER A 67 2.93 -6.69 -11.22
C SER A 67 4.32 -6.08 -11.41
N ASP A 68 4.54 -5.45 -12.56
CA ASP A 68 5.83 -4.79 -12.83
C ASP A 68 6.11 -3.66 -11.83
N ALA A 69 5.07 -2.93 -11.41
CA ALA A 69 5.16 -1.95 -10.33
C ALA A 69 5.55 -2.59 -8.99
N GLY A 70 5.11 -3.82 -8.72
CA GLY A 70 5.46 -4.57 -7.51
C GLY A 70 6.89 -5.09 -7.53
N LYS A 71 7.35 -5.59 -8.67
CA LYS A 71 8.75 -6.02 -8.87
C LYS A 71 9.72 -4.85 -8.69
N GLU A 72 9.43 -3.70 -9.29
CA GLU A 72 10.23 -2.48 -9.14
C GLU A 72 10.21 -1.93 -7.71
N TRP A 73 9.20 -2.27 -6.91
CA TRP A 73 9.07 -1.82 -5.53
C TRP A 73 9.82 -2.69 -4.52
N ASN A 74 9.92 -3.99 -4.78
CA ASN A 74 10.54 -4.95 -3.88
C ASN A 74 12.04 -5.21 -4.17
N HIS A 75 12.60 -4.54 -5.18
CA HIS A 75 14.01 -4.58 -5.58
C HIS A 75 14.70 -3.23 -5.38
#